data_AF-X0ZRI9-F1
#
_entry.id   AF-X0ZRI9-F1
#
_cell.length_a   1.000
_cell.length_b   1.000
_cell.length_c   1.000
_cell.angle_alpha   90.00
_cell.angle_beta   90.00
_cell.angle_gamma   90.00
#
_symmetry.space_group_name_H-M   'P 1'
#
loop_
_entity.id
_entity.type
_entity.pdbx_description
1 polymer ?
#
loop_
_entity_poly.entity_id
_entity_poly.type
_entity_poly.pdbx_seq_one_letter_code
_entity_poly.pdbx_strand_id
1 'polypeptide(L)' 'MAKKFLTPIDLILDGGKTKTQVPTTILDCTSEELRLLRIGIIKEEQIENIMGSYKE' A
#
# COMPACT_ATOMS: atom_id res chain seq x y z
N MET A 1 11.01 21.51 -9.30
CA MET A 1 9.59 21.10 -9.27
C MET A 1 9.43 20.09 -8.14
N ALA A 2 8.47 20.09 -7.22
CA ALA A 2 7.17 20.74 -7.14
C ALA A 2 6.91 21.32 -5.73
N LYS A 3 6.43 22.57 -5.65
CA LYS A 3 5.70 23.10 -4.48
C LYS A 3 4.25 23.27 -4.93
N LYS A 4 3.33 22.46 -4.43
CA LYS A 4 1.89 22.72 -4.58
C LYS A 4 1.07 22.02 -3.51
N PHE A 5 1.04 22.60 -2.32
CA PHE A 5 -0.13 22.51 -1.44
C PHE A 5 -0.92 23.79 -1.71
N LEU A 6 -2.16 23.68 -2.23
CA LEU A 6 -3.08 24.81 -2.37
C LEU A 6 -4.42 24.45 -1.73
N THR A 7 -4.40 24.41 -0.40
CA THR A 7 -5.50 24.66 0.56
C THR A 7 -4.82 24.89 1.92
N PRO A 8 -5.38 25.70 2.84
CA PRO A 8 -4.82 25.75 4.18
C PRO A 8 -4.99 24.36 4.80
N ILE A 9 -3.87 23.70 5.13
CA ILE A 9 -3.92 22.50 5.95
C ILE A 9 -4.32 23.00 7.34
N ASP A 10 -5.57 22.76 7.74
CA ASP A 10 -6.12 23.27 9.01
C ASP A 10 -5.44 22.65 10.24
N LEU A 11 -4.88 21.45 10.10
CA LEU A 11 -4.22 20.73 11.18
C LEU A 11 -3.23 19.68 10.65
N ILE A 12 -2.05 19.61 11.27
CA ILE A 12 -1.09 18.51 11.11
C ILE A 12 -0.94 17.83 12.46
N LEU A 13 -1.19 16.52 12.51
CA LEU A 13 -0.93 15.70 13.70
C LEU A 13 0.49 15.13 13.60
N ASP A 14 1.40 15.59 14.47
CA ASP A 14 2.76 15.06 14.54
C ASP A 14 2.81 13.80 15.41
N GLY A 15 2.78 12.64 14.76
CA GLY A 15 2.96 11.33 15.39
C GLY A 15 4.40 10.83 15.42
N GLY A 16 5.38 11.68 15.09
CA GLY A 16 6.77 11.28 14.90
C GLY A 16 6.97 10.35 13.69
N LYS A 17 8.03 9.53 13.74
CA LYS A 17 8.37 8.61 12.64
C LYS A 17 7.43 7.41 12.62
N THR A 18 6.92 7.07 11.43
CA THR A 18 6.19 5.83 11.22
C THR A 18 7.09 4.61 11.42
N LYS A 19 6.49 3.48 11.81
CA LYS A 19 7.23 2.19 11.92
C LYS A 19 7.85 1.76 10.59
N THR A 20 7.25 2.17 9.48
CA THR A 20 7.72 1.93 8.12
C THR A 20 7.32 3.09 7.21
N GLN A 21 8.15 3.39 6.22
CA GLN A 21 7.84 4.31 5.13
C GLN A 21 7.41 3.57 3.86
N VAL A 22 7.36 2.23 3.91
CA VAL A 22 6.91 1.40 2.79
C VAL A 22 5.38 1.47 2.73
N PRO A 23 4.79 1.82 1.57
CA PRO A 23 3.35 1.80 1.38
C PRO A 23 2.73 0.41 1.63
N THR A 24 1.41 0.38 1.82
CA THR A 24 0.68 -0.89 1.98
C THR A 24 0.71 -1.72 0.71
N THR A 25 0.70 -3.04 0.89
CA THR A 25 0.43 -4.00 -0.19
C THR A 25 -1.05 -3.92 -0.58
N ILE A 26 -1.35 -3.94 -1.88
CA ILE A 26 -2.72 -3.86 -2.41
C ILE A 26 -2.98 -5.06 -3.31
N LEU A 27 -4.01 -5.83 -2.98
CA LEU A 27 -4.54 -6.94 -3.77
C LEU A 27 -5.95 -6.60 -4.24
N ASP A 28 -6.21 -6.77 -5.53
CA ASP A 28 -7.54 -6.73 -6.09
C ASP A 28 -8.22 -8.08 -5.89
N CYS A 29 -9.34 -8.06 -5.16
CA CYS A 29 -10.18 -9.23 -4.88
C CYS A 29 -11.59 -9.07 -5.47
N THR A 30 -11.76 -8.19 -6.45
CA THR A 30 -13.08 -7.92 -7.06
C THR A 30 -13.55 -9.04 -7.99
N SER A 31 -12.65 -9.94 -8.38
CA SER A 31 -12.93 -11.12 -9.20
C SER A 31 -12.47 -12.40 -8.50
N GLU A 32 -12.82 -13.57 -9.05
CA GLU A 32 -12.31 -14.86 -8.54
C GLU A 32 -10.80 -14.99 -8.69
N GLU A 33 -10.22 -14.31 -9.69
CA GLU A 33 -8.76 -14.22 -9.84
C GLU A 33 -8.23 -13.02 -9.05
N LEU A 34 -7.28 -13.29 -8.16
CA LEU A 34 -6.59 -12.27 -7.39
C LEU A 34 -5.53 -11.56 -8.25
N ARG A 35 -5.41 -10.25 -8.08
CA ARG A 35 -4.39 -9.45 -8.77
C ARG A 35 -3.56 -8.58 -7.84
N LEU A 36 -2.23 -8.66 -7.93
CA LEU A 36 -1.34 -7.82 -7.14
C LEU A 36 -1.18 -6.42 -7.77
N LEU A 37 -1.85 -5.42 -7.20
CA LEU A 37 -1.78 -4.05 -7.73
C LEU A 37 -0.55 -3.28 -7.25
N ARG A 38 -0.05 -3.60 -6.04
CA ARG A 38 1.16 -2.99 -5.48
C ARG A 38 1.77 -3.86 -4.39
N ILE A 39 3.06 -4.16 -4.51
CA ILE A 39 3.82 -4.76 -3.40
C ILE A 39 4.20 -3.71 -2.36
N GLY A 40 4.06 -4.08 -1.08
CA GLY A 40 4.37 -3.23 0.07
C GLY A 40 5.13 -4.01 1.13
N ILE A 41 4.86 -3.73 2.41
CA ILE A 41 5.56 -4.43 3.50
C ILE A 41 5.25 -5.93 3.58
N ILE A 42 4.06 -6.35 3.13
CA ILE A 42 3.70 -7.76 3.00
C ILE A 42 4.29 -8.25 1.69
N LYS A 43 5.20 -9.23 1.78
CA LYS A 43 5.91 -9.81 0.64
C LYS A 43 5.03 -10.79 -0.14
N GLU A 44 5.36 -10.99 -1.40
CA GLU A 44 4.70 -11.93 -2.31
C GLU A 44 4.65 -13.35 -1.73
N GLU A 45 5.78 -13.86 -1.26
CA GLU A 45 5.88 -15.18 -0.61
C GLU A 45 4.88 -15.34 0.56
N GLN A 46 4.64 -14.28 1.34
CA GLN A 46 3.67 -14.34 2.44
C GLN A 46 2.24 -14.47 1.94
N ILE A 47 1.93 -13.89 0.78
CA ILE A 47 0.62 -13.95 0.13
C ILE A 47 0.45 -15.33 -0.50
N GLU A 48 1.44 -15.79 -1.26
CA GLU A 48 1.43 -17.10 -1.93
C GLU A 48 1.24 -18.25 -0.93
N ASN A 49 1.90 -18.16 0.23
CA ASN A 49 1.79 -19.17 1.30
C ASN A 49 0.37 -19.30 1.88
N ILE A 50 -0.47 -18.27 1.75
CA ILE A 50 -1.83 -18.26 2.31
C ILE A 50 -2.88 -18.50 1.22
N MET A 51 -2.72 -17.83 0.07
CA MET A 51 -3.75 -17.75 -0.97
C MET A 51 -3.45 -18.64 -2.18
N GLY A 52 -2.25 -19.18 -2.31
CA GLY A 52 -1.78 -19.82 -3.54
C GLY A 52 -1.38 -18.80 -4.61
N SER A 53 -1.41 -19.22 -5.87
CA SER A 53 -1.00 -18.41 -7.02
C SER A 53 -2.00 -17.30 -7.35
N TYR A 54 -1.51 -16.11 -7.69
CA TYR A 54 -2.29 -14.97 -8.20
C TYR A 54 -1.69 -14.44 -9.51
N LYS A 55 -2.39 -13.53 -10.20
CA LYS A 55 -1.88 -12.86 -11.41
C LYS A 55 -1.24 -11.51 -11.07
N GLU A 56 -0.25 -11.14 -11.88
CA GLU A 56 0.36 -9.79 -11.91
C GLU A 56 -0.54 -8.78 -12.65
#